data_AF-A0A179V055-F1
#
_entry.id   AF-A0A179V055-F1
#
_cell.length_a   1.000
_cell.length_b   1.000
_cell.length_c   1.000
_cell.angle_alpha   90.00
_cell.angle_beta   90.00
_cell.angle_gamma   90.00
#
_symmetry.space_group_name_H-M   'P 1'
#
loop_
_entity.id
_entity.type
_entity.pdbx_description
1 polymer ?
#
loop_
_entity_poly.entity_id
_entity_poly.type
_entity_poly.pdbx_seq_one_letter_code
_entity_poly.pdbx_strand_id
1 'polypeptide(L)'
;MMRCQQLFVFHYCAPCLRAQRLRPGSRHERIIRTRAFSAGLRGVSQHEQTQSRESGQEKRDGISSAEEGAMSRMLSLMADESMLEGGRSSRKNMQEAGFSEELKKKLEERIAESTFRNENAAAFSLVNMPASAGRGTQDIAAAAPWTGTESIHDASLRMLHDASKPIRVPFKPPQPGPKNLLPTVKKSISSSERLAAARDRTSTYALSRDPNMSEREREAIRRELQERFTPGARAITPHGLSSLANERIEDAIARGQFRNIQRGKGINTERDHNASSPYIDTTEYLLNKIIQKQEVTPPWIEKQQEVAKEVDRFRRRLRSDWKRHAVRLIASQGGSLESQIQRARGYAAAEVRLGNNGQNTSHTAETNAKAPESHNNSSASQHLPSVPPLRDADYLKIEQAYHNPDS
;
A
#
# COMPACT_ATOMS: atom_id res chain seq x y z
N MET A 1 -50.86 9.55 41.48
CA MET A 1 -49.48 10.10 41.44
C MET A 1 -49.05 10.10 39.98
N MET A 2 -49.27 11.20 39.26
CA MET A 2 -48.28 12.25 38.95
C MET A 2 -47.20 11.81 37.94
N ARG A 3 -47.47 12.17 36.68
CA ARG A 3 -46.60 12.65 35.58
C ARG A 3 -45.12 12.22 35.56
N CYS A 4 -44.67 11.77 34.38
CA CYS A 4 -43.64 12.48 33.62
C CYS A 4 -43.57 12.00 32.16
N GLN A 5 -44.25 12.72 31.26
CA GLN A 5 -43.93 12.71 29.83
C GLN A 5 -42.78 13.70 29.62
N GLN A 6 -41.60 13.22 29.21
CA GLN A 6 -40.53 14.09 28.75
C GLN A 6 -40.71 14.35 27.25
N LEU A 7 -41.19 15.55 26.94
CA LEU A 7 -41.18 16.11 25.59
C LEU A 7 -39.77 16.64 25.31
N PHE A 8 -39.03 15.97 24.43
CA PHE A 8 -37.82 16.54 23.83
C PHE A 8 -38.22 17.41 22.65
N VAL A 9 -38.18 18.72 22.86
CA VAL A 9 -38.40 19.71 21.81
C VAL A 9 -37.06 19.97 21.11
N PHE A 10 -36.91 19.50 19.88
CA PHE A 10 -35.80 19.88 19.02
C PHE A 10 -36.15 21.20 18.30
N HIS A 11 -35.46 22.29 18.66
CA HIS A 11 -35.49 23.53 17.89
C HIS A 11 -34.54 23.42 16.70
N TYR A 12 -35.09 23.20 15.50
CA TYR A 12 -34.36 23.38 14.25
C TYR A 12 -34.86 24.62 13.51
N CYS A 13 -33.89 25.39 13.03
CA CYS A 13 -33.99 26.71 12.44
C CYS A 13 -34.80 26.69 11.12
N ALA A 14 -35.92 27.43 11.07
CA ALA A 14 -36.81 27.57 9.93
C ALA A 14 -36.26 28.24 8.63
N PRO A 15 -35.10 28.93 8.56
CA PRO A 15 -34.61 29.53 7.31
C PRO A 15 -33.92 28.55 6.36
N CYS A 16 -33.43 27.39 6.83
CA CYS A 16 -32.65 26.48 5.98
C CYS A 16 -33.50 25.57 5.07
N LEU A 17 -34.80 25.46 5.32
CA LEU A 17 -35.73 24.63 4.53
C LEU A 17 -36.33 25.36 3.31
N ARG A 18 -36.10 26.67 3.15
CA ARG A 18 -36.64 27.47 2.04
C ARG A 18 -35.74 27.58 0.80
N ALA A 19 -34.49 27.12 0.85
CA ALA A 19 -33.58 27.17 -0.30
C ALA A 19 -33.60 25.91 -1.20
N GLN A 20 -34.36 24.87 -0.84
CA GLN A 20 -34.36 23.59 -1.58
C GLN A 20 -35.58 23.33 -2.48
N ARG A 21 -36.56 24.24 -2.52
CA ARG A 21 -37.72 24.10 -3.42
C ARG A 21 -37.77 25.24 -4.41
N LEU A 22 -36.99 25.16 -5.48
CA LEU A 22 -37.32 25.75 -6.78
C LEU A 22 -36.30 25.28 -7.84
N ARG A 23 -36.55 24.15 -8.51
CA ARG A 23 -36.37 23.99 -9.97
C ARG A 23 -37.25 22.83 -10.50
N PRO A 24 -38.15 23.07 -11.46
CA PRO A 24 -38.91 22.02 -12.12
C PRO A 24 -38.05 21.31 -13.18
N GLY A 25 -38.43 20.07 -13.47
CA GLY A 25 -37.69 19.15 -14.33
C GLY A 25 -37.55 19.59 -15.78
N SER A 26 -36.38 19.29 -16.35
CA SER A 26 -36.20 19.17 -17.79
C SER A 26 -35.68 17.77 -18.07
N ARG A 27 -36.50 16.98 -18.76
CA ARG A 27 -36.10 15.70 -19.34
C ARG A 27 -35.17 16.00 -20.50
N HIS A 28 -33.90 15.65 -20.37
CA HIS A 28 -33.01 15.46 -21.50
C HIS A 28 -32.25 14.15 -21.28
N GLU A 29 -32.61 13.12 -22.04
CA GLU A 29 -31.77 11.95 -22.27
C GLU A 29 -30.42 12.44 -22.81
N ARG A 30 -29.37 12.36 -22.00
CA ARG A 30 -28.00 12.40 -22.52
C ARG A 30 -27.46 10.99 -22.53
N ILE A 31 -27.37 10.46 -23.74
CA ILE A 31 -26.55 9.31 -24.11
C ILE A 31 -25.14 9.57 -23.58
N ILE A 32 -24.74 8.87 -22.52
CA ILE A 32 -23.35 8.85 -22.06
C ILE A 32 -22.57 8.02 -23.08
N ARG A 33 -21.93 8.68 -24.04
CA ARG A 33 -20.84 8.08 -24.81
C ARG A 33 -19.65 7.93 -23.85
N THR A 34 -19.37 6.71 -23.41
CA THR A 34 -18.08 6.37 -22.80
C THR A 34 -17.00 6.55 -23.85
N ARG A 35 -16.25 7.66 -23.80
CA ARG A 35 -14.98 7.77 -24.51
C ARG A 35 -13.95 6.94 -23.73
N ALA A 36 -13.43 5.91 -24.38
CA ALA A 36 -12.25 5.20 -23.94
C ALA A 36 -11.05 6.16 -23.95
N PHE A 37 -10.25 6.14 -22.88
CA PHE A 37 -8.90 6.70 -22.90
C PHE A 37 -8.04 5.83 -23.83
N SER A 38 -7.86 6.28 -25.06
CA SER A 38 -6.75 5.85 -25.90
C SER A 38 -5.55 6.74 -25.56
N ALA A 39 -4.51 6.16 -24.95
CA ALA A 39 -3.20 6.79 -24.85
C ALA A 39 -2.60 6.89 -26.27
N GLY A 40 -2.89 8.00 -26.95
CA GLY A 40 -2.23 8.41 -28.17
C GLY A 40 -1.03 9.29 -27.82
N LEU A 41 0.11 9.00 -28.43
CA LEU A 41 1.32 9.83 -28.43
C LEU A 41 0.94 11.27 -28.82
N ARG A 42 1.30 12.25 -27.98
CA ARG A 42 1.05 13.67 -28.27
C ARG A 42 1.97 14.14 -29.39
N GLY A 43 1.39 14.31 -30.58
CA GLY A 43 1.89 15.25 -31.57
C GLY A 43 1.63 16.69 -31.11
N VAL A 44 2.63 17.54 -31.27
CA VAL A 44 2.60 18.99 -31.00
C VAL A 44 1.56 19.65 -31.90
N SER A 45 0.54 20.26 -31.31
CA SER A 45 -0.51 21.00 -32.01
C SER A 45 -0.19 22.48 -32.01
N GLN A 46 -0.05 23.04 -33.21
CA GLN A 46 0.10 24.47 -33.47
C GLN A 46 -1.23 25.19 -33.20
N HIS A 47 -1.14 26.42 -32.69
CA HIS A 47 -2.28 27.33 -32.53
C HIS A 47 -2.71 27.87 -33.90
N GLU A 48 -3.95 27.59 -34.32
CA GLU A 48 -4.64 28.32 -35.39
C GLU A 48 -5.06 29.70 -34.87
N GLN A 49 -4.57 30.76 -35.51
CA GLN A 49 -5.09 32.12 -35.37
C GLN A 49 -6.03 32.41 -36.55
N THR A 50 -7.28 32.73 -36.21
CA THR A 50 -8.29 33.32 -37.09
C THR A 50 -7.83 34.66 -37.65
N GLN A 51 -7.79 34.77 -38.99
CA GLN A 51 -7.46 35.98 -39.73
C GLN A 51 -8.68 36.91 -39.83
N SER A 52 -8.58 38.12 -39.28
CA SER A 52 -9.34 39.29 -39.71
C SER A 52 -8.41 40.19 -40.53
N ARG A 53 -8.76 40.41 -41.80
CA ARG A 53 -8.12 41.36 -42.71
C ARG A 53 -8.37 42.79 -42.24
N GLU A 54 -7.32 43.60 -42.17
CA GLU A 54 -7.36 45.01 -42.55
C GLU A 54 -5.96 45.48 -42.97
N SER A 55 -5.96 46.31 -44.00
CA SER A 55 -4.83 46.80 -44.79
C SER A 55 -4.16 48.02 -44.17
N GLY A 56 -2.83 48.10 -44.27
CA GLY A 56 -2.08 49.35 -44.07
C GLY A 56 -0.58 49.11 -44.01
N GLN A 57 0.13 49.42 -45.09
CA GLN A 57 1.58 49.54 -45.11
C GLN A 57 2.00 50.82 -44.37
N GLU A 58 2.85 50.71 -43.36
CA GLU A 58 3.91 51.69 -43.11
C GLU A 58 5.19 50.97 -42.65
N LYS A 59 6.26 51.18 -43.42
CA LYS A 59 7.64 50.83 -43.08
C LYS A 59 8.18 51.88 -42.11
N ARG A 60 8.63 51.47 -40.91
CA ARG A 60 9.74 52.10 -40.18
C ARG A 60 10.52 51.07 -39.36
N ASP A 61 11.72 50.79 -39.83
CA ASP A 61 13.00 50.58 -39.12
C ASP A 61 13.03 49.76 -37.81
N GLY A 62 13.39 48.49 -37.97
CA GLY A 62 14.60 47.88 -37.37
C GLY A 62 14.77 47.89 -35.85
N ILE A 63 14.31 46.81 -35.19
CA ILE A 63 15.14 45.84 -34.45
C ILE A 63 14.38 44.51 -34.50
N SER A 64 14.77 43.65 -35.43
CA SER A 64 14.29 42.27 -35.50
C SER A 64 15.09 41.43 -34.50
N SER A 65 14.55 41.16 -33.31
CA SER A 65 15.00 39.98 -32.56
C SER A 65 14.60 38.77 -33.40
N ALA A 66 15.58 38.12 -34.02
CA ALA A 66 15.37 36.94 -34.85
C ALA A 66 14.43 35.96 -34.13
N GLU A 67 13.41 35.47 -34.84
CA GLU A 67 12.49 34.47 -34.32
C GLU A 67 13.29 33.20 -34.00
N GLU A 68 13.72 33.08 -32.75
CA GLU A 68 14.37 31.89 -32.22
C GLU A 68 13.47 30.68 -32.48
N GLY A 69 13.91 29.79 -33.39
CA GLY A 69 13.20 28.57 -33.71
C GLY A 69 13.00 27.70 -32.45
N ALA A 70 11.96 26.86 -32.44
CA ALA A 70 11.57 26.06 -31.27
C ALA A 70 12.73 25.24 -30.67
N MET A 71 13.65 24.75 -31.51
CA MET A 71 14.88 24.07 -31.08
C MET A 71 15.86 25.01 -30.36
N SER A 72 16.05 26.23 -30.84
CA SER A 72 16.92 27.21 -30.17
C SER A 72 16.35 27.66 -28.83
N ARG A 73 15.01 27.80 -28.72
CA ARG A 73 14.32 28.06 -27.44
C ARG A 73 14.46 26.91 -26.46
N MET A 74 14.38 25.67 -26.95
CA MET A 74 14.54 24.50 -26.09
C MET A 74 16.00 24.35 -25.63
N LEU A 75 16.98 24.61 -26.51
CA LEU A 75 18.39 24.60 -26.16
C LEU A 75 18.77 25.73 -25.19
N SER A 76 18.20 26.92 -25.34
CA SER A 76 18.39 28.01 -24.38
C SER A 76 17.75 27.69 -23.03
N LEU A 77 16.54 27.12 -23.00
CA LEU A 77 15.93 26.66 -21.77
C LEU A 77 16.73 25.54 -21.08
N MET A 78 17.26 24.57 -21.82
CA MET A 78 18.10 23.51 -21.27
C MET A 78 19.44 24.06 -20.76
N ALA A 79 20.02 25.04 -21.45
CA ALA A 79 21.19 25.76 -20.96
C ALA A 79 20.87 26.50 -19.66
N ASP A 80 19.76 27.24 -19.60
CA ASP A 80 19.30 27.98 -18.41
C ASP A 80 19.04 27.04 -17.22
N GLU A 81 18.42 25.88 -17.44
CA GLU A 81 18.15 24.88 -16.41
C GLU A 81 19.46 24.29 -15.86
N SER A 82 20.41 23.96 -16.74
CA SER A 82 21.76 23.51 -16.34
C SER A 82 22.52 24.59 -15.55
N MET A 83 22.24 25.87 -15.84
CA MET A 83 22.86 27.01 -15.17
C MET A 83 22.28 27.28 -13.78
N LEU A 84 20.98 27.04 -13.57
CA LEU A 84 20.33 27.13 -12.26
C LEU A 84 20.73 25.99 -11.33
N GLU A 85 20.97 24.80 -11.89
CA GLU A 85 21.46 23.63 -11.17
C GLU A 85 22.98 23.71 -10.90
N GLY A 86 23.70 24.49 -11.69
CA GLY A 86 25.10 24.84 -11.47
C GLY A 86 25.32 25.60 -10.17
N GLY A 87 26.18 25.05 -9.29
CA GLY A 87 26.53 25.66 -8.02
C GLY A 87 27.23 27.04 -8.13
N ARG A 88 27.64 27.58 -6.99
CA ARG A 88 28.23 28.94 -6.86
C ARG A 88 29.41 29.22 -7.81
N SER A 89 30.16 28.19 -8.24
CA SER A 89 31.25 28.31 -9.20
C SER A 89 30.79 28.66 -10.62
N SER A 90 29.66 28.11 -11.08
CA SER A 90 29.12 28.39 -12.42
C SER A 90 28.67 29.85 -12.55
N ARG A 91 28.03 30.39 -11.50
CA ARG A 91 27.68 31.82 -11.41
C ARG A 91 28.90 32.74 -11.41
N LYS A 92 29.99 32.32 -10.77
CA LYS A 92 31.24 33.11 -10.71
C LYS A 92 31.96 33.13 -12.06
N ASN A 93 32.05 31.98 -12.73
CA ASN A 93 32.65 31.87 -14.06
C ASN A 93 31.92 32.72 -15.11
N MET A 94 30.60 32.89 -14.99
CA MET A 94 29.83 33.81 -15.85
C MET A 94 30.09 35.28 -15.56
N GLN A 95 30.32 35.66 -14.30
CA GLN A 95 30.67 37.03 -13.94
C GLN A 95 32.08 37.39 -14.45
N GLU A 96 32.96 36.39 -14.59
CA GLU A 96 34.30 36.52 -15.17
C GLU A 96 34.31 36.40 -16.70
N ALA A 97 33.29 35.79 -17.31
CA ALA A 97 33.13 35.80 -18.76
C ALA A 97 32.76 37.21 -19.24
N GLY A 98 33.51 37.74 -20.21
CA GLY A 98 33.36 39.11 -20.75
C GLY A 98 32.11 39.33 -21.61
N PHE A 99 30.93 38.98 -21.09
CA PHE A 99 29.64 39.31 -21.71
C PHE A 99 29.38 40.81 -21.69
N SER A 100 28.60 41.32 -22.64
CA SER A 100 28.17 42.71 -22.63
C SER A 100 27.32 43.00 -21.39
N GLU A 101 27.44 44.22 -20.85
CA GLU A 101 26.71 44.64 -19.64
C GLU A 101 25.19 44.56 -19.82
N GLU A 102 24.68 44.76 -21.04
CA GLU A 102 23.25 44.64 -21.37
C GLU A 102 22.77 43.19 -21.28
N LEU A 103 23.56 42.21 -21.75
CA LEU A 103 23.23 40.79 -21.64
C LEU A 103 23.30 40.32 -20.19
N LYS A 104 24.25 40.84 -19.41
CA LYS A 104 24.35 40.57 -17.97
C LYS A 104 23.10 41.05 -17.22
N LYS A 105 22.61 42.26 -17.50
CA LYS A 105 21.36 42.77 -16.89
C LYS A 105 20.16 41.90 -17.28
N LYS A 106 20.02 41.54 -18.56
CA LYS A 106 18.96 40.62 -19.02
C LYS A 106 19.02 39.24 -18.34
N LEU A 107 20.23 38.73 -18.11
CA LEU A 107 20.45 37.48 -17.37
C LEU A 107 20.08 37.61 -15.90
N GLU A 108 20.46 38.70 -15.24
CA GLU A 108 20.09 38.97 -13.85
C GLU A 108 18.58 39.10 -13.68
N GLU A 109 17.91 39.81 -14.60
CA GLU A 109 16.44 39.90 -14.65
C GLU A 109 15.80 38.53 -14.86
N ARG A 110 16.29 37.72 -15.81
CA ARG A 110 15.80 36.35 -16.05
C ARG A 110 16.03 35.43 -14.85
N ILE A 111 17.17 35.54 -14.17
CA ILE A 111 17.45 34.78 -12.95
C ILE A 111 16.47 35.20 -11.86
N ALA A 112 16.28 36.51 -11.65
CA ALA A 112 15.32 37.03 -10.66
C ALA A 112 13.88 36.59 -10.95
N GLU A 113 13.46 36.61 -12.23
CA GLU A 113 12.16 36.09 -12.66
C GLU A 113 12.03 34.59 -12.38
N SER A 114 13.08 33.81 -12.67
CA SER A 114 13.08 32.37 -12.44
C SER A 114 13.04 32.03 -10.95
N THR A 115 13.82 32.73 -10.11
CA THR A 115 13.81 32.54 -8.66
C THR A 115 12.47 32.95 -8.08
N PHE A 116 11.89 34.06 -8.54
CA PHE A 116 10.56 34.49 -8.13
C PHE A 116 9.47 33.47 -8.49
N ARG A 117 9.54 32.87 -9.69
CA ARG A 117 8.64 31.79 -10.11
C ARG A 117 8.80 30.54 -9.25
N ASN A 118 10.03 30.20 -8.87
CA ASN A 118 10.31 29.04 -8.04
C ASN A 118 9.81 29.24 -6.60
N GLU A 119 10.05 30.42 -6.02
CA GLU A 119 9.57 30.78 -4.68
C GLU A 119 8.04 30.82 -4.62
N ASN A 120 7.39 31.27 -5.70
CA ASN A 120 5.93 31.43 -5.78
C ASN A 120 5.26 30.37 -6.66
N ALA A 121 5.87 29.19 -6.82
CA ALA A 121 5.40 28.16 -7.74
C ALA A 121 3.92 27.75 -7.50
N ALA A 122 3.50 27.69 -6.25
CA ALA A 122 2.11 27.39 -5.87
C ALA A 122 1.12 28.52 -6.20
N ALA A 123 1.54 29.79 -6.12
CA ALA A 123 0.69 30.90 -6.53
C ALA A 123 0.53 30.92 -8.05
N PHE A 124 1.61 30.65 -8.79
CA PHE A 124 1.57 30.55 -10.24
C PHE A 124 0.76 29.35 -10.73
N SER A 125 0.79 28.21 -10.04
CA SER A 125 -0.06 27.07 -10.38
C SER A 125 -1.54 27.42 -10.25
N LEU A 126 -1.92 28.17 -9.20
CA LEU A 126 -3.28 28.63 -8.98
C LEU A 126 -3.76 29.61 -10.05
N VAL A 127 -2.92 30.58 -10.42
CA VAL A 127 -3.26 31.59 -11.45
C VAL A 127 -3.33 30.99 -12.84
N ASN A 128 -2.46 30.03 -13.15
CA ASN A 128 -2.40 29.39 -14.47
C ASN A 128 -3.44 28.27 -14.67
N MET A 129 -4.24 27.93 -13.64
CA MET A 129 -5.27 26.91 -13.78
C MET A 129 -6.49 27.41 -14.56
N PRO A 130 -7.03 26.61 -15.49
CA PRO A 130 -8.26 26.96 -16.19
C PRO A 130 -9.47 26.89 -15.26
N ALA A 131 -10.46 27.77 -15.45
CA ALA A 131 -11.68 27.83 -14.64
C ALA A 131 -12.53 26.53 -14.68
N SER A 132 -12.28 25.64 -15.65
CA SER A 132 -12.91 24.32 -15.74
C SER A 132 -12.30 23.27 -14.81
N ALA A 133 -11.17 23.57 -14.14
CA ALA A 133 -10.51 22.65 -13.23
C ALA A 133 -11.43 22.29 -12.05
N GLY A 134 -11.59 20.98 -11.81
CA GLY A 134 -12.39 20.47 -10.72
C GLY A 134 -11.78 20.77 -9.35
N ARG A 135 -12.58 20.65 -8.29
CA ARG A 135 -12.17 20.98 -6.92
C ARG A 135 -10.90 20.23 -6.47
N GLY A 136 -10.79 18.94 -6.78
CA GLY A 136 -9.59 18.17 -6.44
C GLY A 136 -8.32 18.67 -7.13
N THR A 137 -8.41 19.14 -8.39
CA THR A 137 -7.28 19.75 -9.09
C THR A 137 -6.88 21.08 -8.45
N GLN A 138 -7.88 21.87 -8.03
CA GLN A 138 -7.64 23.12 -7.33
C GLN A 138 -6.96 22.91 -5.98
N ASP A 139 -7.43 21.92 -5.21
CA ASP A 139 -6.88 21.59 -3.90
C ASP A 139 -5.43 21.04 -4.02
N ILE A 140 -5.12 20.27 -5.07
CA ILE A 140 -3.74 19.81 -5.35
C ILE A 140 -2.81 20.97 -5.71
N ALA A 141 -3.28 21.90 -6.55
CA ALA A 141 -2.45 23.05 -6.94
C ALA A 141 -2.23 24.04 -5.79
N ALA A 142 -3.20 24.15 -4.87
CA ALA A 142 -3.09 24.94 -3.65
C ALA A 142 -2.32 24.25 -2.52
N ALA A 143 -2.00 22.96 -2.66
CA ALA A 143 -1.35 22.18 -1.62
C ALA A 143 0.05 22.72 -1.35
N ALA A 144 0.43 22.71 -0.06
CA ALA A 144 1.78 23.04 0.33
C ALA A 144 2.77 22.04 -0.28
N PRO A 145 3.96 22.50 -0.75
CA PRO A 145 5.01 21.59 -1.18
C PRO A 145 5.40 20.61 -0.07
N TRP A 146 5.74 19.39 -0.44
CA TRP A 146 6.16 18.37 0.52
C TRP A 146 7.51 18.73 1.15
N THR A 147 7.54 18.91 2.47
CA THR A 147 8.74 19.30 3.24
C THR A 147 9.43 18.13 3.94
N GLY A 148 8.98 16.89 3.70
CA GLY A 148 9.49 15.68 4.36
C GLY A 148 8.65 15.24 5.57
N THR A 149 7.85 16.14 6.14
CA THR A 149 6.89 15.85 7.20
C THR A 149 5.48 16.17 6.73
N GLU A 150 4.53 15.27 6.96
CA GLU A 150 3.12 15.54 6.65
C GLU A 150 2.53 16.59 7.61
N SER A 151 1.61 17.41 7.08
CA SER A 151 0.82 18.33 7.91
C SER A 151 -0.24 17.56 8.69
N ILE A 152 -0.56 18.00 9.91
CA ILE A 152 -1.62 17.40 10.75
C ILE A 152 -2.95 17.37 9.99
N HIS A 153 -3.25 18.40 9.21
CA HIS A 153 -4.48 18.47 8.42
C HIS A 153 -4.53 17.37 7.36
N ASP A 154 -3.43 17.17 6.64
CA ASP A 154 -3.33 16.15 5.59
C ASP A 154 -3.37 14.73 6.19
N ALA A 155 -2.65 14.52 7.29
CA ALA A 155 -2.71 13.28 8.06
C ALA A 155 -4.15 12.97 8.53
N SER A 156 -4.86 13.97 9.07
CA SER A 156 -6.24 13.80 9.51
C SER A 156 -7.22 13.54 8.36
N LEU A 157 -7.03 14.19 7.20
CA LEU A 157 -7.84 13.95 6.00
C LEU A 157 -7.61 12.55 5.46
N ARG A 158 -6.36 12.08 5.46
CA ARG A 158 -6.02 10.70 5.10
C ARG A 158 -6.69 9.71 6.05
N MET A 159 -6.64 9.96 7.36
CA MET A 159 -7.33 9.11 8.35
C MET A 159 -8.85 9.09 8.15
N LEU A 160 -9.47 10.23 7.80
CA LEU A 160 -10.90 10.30 7.50
C LEU A 160 -11.24 9.56 6.20
N HIS A 161 -10.43 9.71 5.16
CA HIS A 161 -10.59 8.97 3.91
C HIS A 161 -10.41 7.46 4.09
N ASP A 162 -9.43 7.04 4.88
CA ASP A 162 -9.17 5.63 5.17
C ASP A 162 -10.27 5.02 6.07
N ALA A 163 -10.84 5.81 6.99
CA ALA A 163 -11.95 5.39 7.84
C ALA A 163 -13.22 5.11 7.01
N SER A 164 -13.48 5.91 5.97
CA SER A 164 -14.62 5.71 5.07
C SER A 164 -14.22 5.03 3.76
N LYS A 165 -14.31 3.69 3.72
CA LYS A 165 -14.17 2.98 2.44
C LYS A 165 -15.30 3.37 1.50
N PRO A 166 -15.02 3.97 0.32
CA PRO A 166 -16.08 4.34 -0.60
C PRO A 166 -16.81 3.09 -1.10
N ILE A 167 -18.14 3.16 -1.18
CA ILE A 167 -18.95 2.08 -1.73
C ILE A 167 -18.57 1.95 -3.21
N ARG A 168 -17.86 0.86 -3.57
CA ARG A 168 -17.33 0.64 -4.93
C ARG A 168 -18.43 0.46 -5.97
N VAL A 169 -19.58 -0.07 -5.57
CA VAL A 169 -20.75 -0.18 -6.44
C VAL A 169 -21.71 0.95 -6.11
N PRO A 170 -22.15 1.78 -7.07
CA PRO A 170 -23.21 2.73 -6.79
C PRO A 170 -24.39 1.92 -6.24
N PHE A 171 -24.84 2.25 -5.03
CA PHE A 171 -25.98 1.59 -4.40
C PHE A 171 -27.13 1.68 -5.40
N LYS A 172 -27.46 0.54 -6.01
CA LYS A 172 -28.59 0.40 -6.92
C LYS A 172 -29.71 -0.08 -6.02
N PRO A 173 -30.69 0.78 -5.67
CA PRO A 173 -31.84 0.34 -4.89
C PRO A 173 -32.43 -0.88 -5.60
N PRO A 174 -32.78 -1.97 -4.87
CA PRO A 174 -33.43 -3.11 -5.49
C PRO A 174 -34.72 -2.60 -6.14
N GLN A 175 -34.72 -2.49 -7.46
CA GLN A 175 -35.89 -2.07 -8.22
C GLN A 175 -36.98 -3.11 -7.97
N PRO A 176 -38.15 -2.73 -7.39
CA PRO A 176 -39.26 -3.64 -7.13
C PRO A 176 -40.04 -3.94 -8.42
N GLY A 177 -39.32 -4.26 -9.50
CA GLY A 177 -39.88 -4.65 -10.80
C GLY A 177 -39.53 -6.10 -11.14
N PRO A 178 -40.30 -6.74 -12.04
CA PRO A 178 -39.99 -8.09 -12.50
C PRO A 178 -38.58 -8.10 -13.11
N LYS A 179 -37.70 -8.94 -12.56
CA LYS A 179 -36.37 -9.16 -13.14
C LYS A 179 -36.58 -9.82 -14.50
N ASN A 180 -36.16 -9.16 -15.58
CA ASN A 180 -36.21 -9.73 -16.92
C ASN A 180 -35.29 -10.97 -16.94
N LEU A 181 -35.89 -12.16 -16.93
CA LEU A 181 -35.20 -13.47 -17.04
C LEU A 181 -34.79 -13.80 -18.48
N LEU A 182 -34.94 -12.84 -19.40
CA LEU A 182 -34.56 -13.02 -20.79
C LEU A 182 -33.04 -13.22 -20.87
N PRO A 183 -32.56 -14.24 -21.62
CA PRO A 183 -31.14 -14.45 -21.82
C PRO A 183 -30.49 -13.17 -22.31
N THR A 184 -29.54 -12.64 -21.52
CA THR A 184 -28.79 -11.45 -21.91
C THR A 184 -28.03 -11.73 -23.20
N VAL A 185 -28.12 -10.81 -24.16
CA VAL A 185 -27.42 -10.94 -25.45
C VAL A 185 -25.92 -11.13 -25.17
N LYS A 186 -25.37 -12.24 -25.66
CA LYS A 186 -23.94 -12.54 -25.53
C LYS A 186 -23.14 -11.40 -26.16
N LYS A 187 -22.04 -10.98 -25.52
CA LYS A 187 -21.12 -9.99 -26.08
C LYS A 187 -20.72 -10.43 -27.50
N SER A 188 -20.81 -9.54 -28.47
CA SER A 188 -20.44 -9.83 -29.86
C SER A 188 -18.94 -10.15 -29.93
N ILE A 189 -18.62 -11.41 -30.18
CA ILE A 189 -17.24 -11.89 -30.35
C ILE A 189 -16.65 -11.20 -31.59
N SER A 190 -15.43 -10.70 -31.47
CA SER A 190 -14.75 -10.04 -32.60
C SER A 190 -14.56 -11.01 -33.76
N SER A 191 -14.50 -10.52 -35.00
CA SER A 191 -14.30 -11.38 -36.16
C SER A 191 -13.01 -12.21 -36.06
N SER A 192 -11.94 -11.59 -35.56
CA SER A 192 -10.65 -12.22 -35.34
C SER A 192 -10.73 -13.38 -34.34
N GLU A 193 -11.39 -13.17 -33.21
CA GLU A 193 -11.56 -14.20 -32.18
C GLU A 193 -12.44 -15.36 -32.64
N ARG A 194 -13.47 -15.08 -33.47
CA ARG A 194 -14.27 -16.14 -34.12
C ARG A 194 -13.43 -17.00 -35.05
N LEU A 195 -12.59 -16.38 -35.87
CA LEU A 195 -11.71 -17.09 -36.82
C LEU A 195 -10.62 -17.88 -36.10
N ALA A 196 -10.02 -17.32 -35.05
CA ALA A 196 -9.05 -18.03 -34.21
C ALA A 196 -9.68 -19.26 -33.55
N ALA A 197 -10.84 -19.08 -32.90
CA ALA A 197 -11.55 -20.20 -32.28
C ALA A 197 -12.07 -21.22 -33.29
N ALA A 198 -12.42 -20.82 -34.52
CA ALA A 198 -12.77 -21.75 -35.59
C ALA A 198 -11.55 -22.56 -36.04
N ARG A 199 -10.41 -21.90 -36.27
CA ARG A 199 -9.14 -22.54 -36.62
C ARG A 199 -8.72 -23.55 -35.56
N ASP A 200 -8.75 -23.17 -34.28
CA ASP A 200 -8.38 -24.04 -33.16
C ASP A 200 -9.32 -25.25 -33.05
N ARG A 201 -10.62 -25.07 -33.32
CA ARG A 201 -11.59 -26.19 -33.37
C ARG A 201 -11.35 -27.11 -34.56
N THR A 202 -11.01 -26.56 -35.73
CA THR A 202 -10.71 -27.37 -36.91
C THR A 202 -9.40 -28.14 -36.76
N SER A 203 -8.37 -27.54 -36.16
CA SER A 203 -7.10 -28.22 -35.90
C SER A 203 -7.26 -29.32 -34.86
N THR A 204 -7.98 -29.07 -33.77
CA THR A 204 -8.27 -30.10 -32.75
C THR A 204 -9.12 -31.23 -33.31
N TYR A 205 -10.11 -30.94 -34.15
CA TYR A 205 -10.91 -31.98 -34.81
C TYR A 205 -10.10 -32.81 -35.80
N ALA A 206 -9.25 -32.18 -36.63
CA ALA A 206 -8.36 -32.87 -37.57
C ALA A 206 -7.47 -33.87 -36.85
N LEU A 207 -6.76 -33.41 -35.80
CA LEU A 207 -5.90 -34.27 -34.96
C LEU A 207 -6.67 -35.43 -34.30
N SER A 208 -7.95 -35.24 -33.97
CA SER A 208 -8.79 -36.30 -33.41
C SER A 208 -9.34 -37.30 -34.45
N ARG A 209 -9.34 -36.92 -35.73
CA ARG A 209 -9.94 -37.68 -36.84
C ARG A 209 -8.91 -38.41 -37.71
N ASP A 210 -7.62 -38.10 -37.56
CA ASP A 210 -6.53 -38.74 -38.29
C ASP A 210 -6.60 -40.29 -38.20
N PRO A 211 -6.73 -41.00 -39.33
CA PRO A 211 -6.91 -42.46 -39.36
C PRO A 211 -5.61 -43.24 -39.12
N ASN A 212 -4.46 -42.55 -39.14
CA ASN A 212 -3.13 -43.14 -38.95
C ASN A 212 -2.70 -43.20 -37.47
N MET A 213 -3.50 -42.63 -36.55
CA MET A 213 -3.23 -42.69 -35.11
C MET A 213 -3.70 -44.03 -34.54
N SER A 214 -2.87 -44.68 -33.72
CA SER A 214 -3.23 -45.96 -33.11
C SER A 214 -4.42 -45.79 -32.14
N GLU A 215 -5.26 -46.83 -31.99
CA GLU A 215 -6.41 -46.79 -31.08
C GLU A 215 -6.00 -46.43 -29.64
N ARG A 216 -4.82 -46.88 -29.20
CA ARG A 216 -4.23 -46.55 -27.90
C ARG A 216 -3.90 -45.07 -27.76
N GLU A 217 -3.30 -44.46 -28.78
CA GLU A 217 -3.03 -43.01 -28.78
C GLU A 217 -4.33 -42.20 -28.82
N ARG A 218 -5.35 -42.70 -29.55
CA ARG A 218 -6.66 -42.07 -29.63
C ARG A 218 -7.41 -42.10 -28.29
N GLU A 219 -7.30 -43.19 -27.56
CA GLU A 219 -7.82 -43.33 -26.20
C GLU A 219 -7.04 -42.47 -25.20
N ALA A 220 -5.71 -42.38 -25.32
CA ALA A 220 -4.89 -41.50 -24.51
C ALA A 220 -5.25 -40.03 -24.72
N ILE A 221 -5.45 -39.59 -25.96
CA ILE A 221 -5.92 -38.23 -26.29
C ILE A 221 -7.33 -38.00 -25.75
N ARG A 222 -8.24 -38.97 -25.89
CA ARG A 222 -9.61 -38.88 -25.33
C ARG A 222 -9.57 -38.77 -23.81
N ARG A 223 -8.68 -39.51 -23.17
CA ARG A 223 -8.46 -39.50 -21.72
C ARG A 223 -7.84 -38.18 -21.26
N GLU A 224 -6.83 -37.65 -21.95
CA GLU A 224 -6.26 -36.34 -21.65
C GLU A 224 -7.31 -35.24 -21.82
N LEU A 225 -8.12 -35.31 -22.88
CA LEU A 225 -9.26 -34.40 -23.04
C LEU A 225 -10.21 -34.55 -21.85
N GLN A 226 -10.64 -35.77 -21.52
CA GLN A 226 -11.53 -36.03 -20.40
C GLN A 226 -10.95 -35.53 -19.07
N GLU A 227 -9.66 -35.72 -18.82
CA GLU A 227 -8.92 -35.22 -17.66
C GLU A 227 -8.91 -33.69 -17.61
N ARG A 228 -8.82 -32.99 -18.74
CA ARG A 228 -8.99 -31.52 -18.80
C ARG A 228 -10.43 -31.08 -18.51
N PHE A 229 -11.41 -31.96 -18.66
CA PHE A 229 -12.81 -31.73 -18.24
C PHE A 229 -13.11 -32.31 -16.85
N THR A 230 -12.15 -32.98 -16.20
CA THR A 230 -12.35 -33.44 -14.82
C THR A 230 -12.50 -32.25 -13.88
N PRO A 231 -13.30 -32.40 -12.82
CA PRO A 231 -13.58 -31.31 -11.89
C PRO A 231 -12.34 -30.75 -11.21
N GLY A 232 -11.35 -31.61 -10.94
CA GLY A 232 -10.07 -31.24 -10.33
C GLY A 232 -9.20 -30.31 -11.20
N ALA A 233 -9.15 -30.54 -12.52
CA ALA A 233 -8.33 -29.74 -13.43
C ALA A 233 -8.90 -28.34 -13.73
N ARG A 234 -10.21 -28.12 -13.49
CA ARG A 234 -10.91 -26.86 -13.75
C ARG A 234 -11.25 -26.04 -12.52
N ALA A 235 -10.65 -26.35 -11.37
CA ALA A 235 -10.98 -25.77 -10.08
C ALA A 235 -10.89 -24.23 -10.02
N ILE A 236 -10.22 -23.57 -10.97
CA ILE A 236 -10.08 -22.10 -11.01
C ILE A 236 -11.31 -21.43 -11.67
N THR A 237 -12.12 -22.17 -12.43
CA THR A 237 -13.33 -21.63 -13.09
C THR A 237 -14.59 -21.85 -12.24
N PRO A 238 -15.59 -20.95 -12.27
CA PRO A 238 -16.81 -21.10 -11.46
C PRO A 238 -17.60 -22.37 -11.81
N HIS A 239 -17.60 -22.80 -13.07
CA HIS A 239 -18.19 -24.08 -13.49
C HIS A 239 -17.37 -25.31 -13.06
N GLY A 240 -16.05 -25.20 -12.96
CA GLY A 240 -15.21 -26.28 -12.46
C GLY A 240 -15.39 -26.51 -10.95
N LEU A 241 -15.50 -25.42 -10.18
CA LEU A 241 -15.83 -25.49 -8.75
C LEU A 241 -17.18 -26.15 -8.49
N SER A 242 -18.21 -25.86 -9.30
CA SER A 242 -19.52 -26.53 -9.16
C SER A 242 -19.44 -28.02 -9.46
N SER A 243 -18.63 -28.42 -10.44
CA SER A 243 -18.46 -29.83 -10.78
C SER A 243 -17.72 -30.59 -9.66
N LEU A 244 -16.73 -29.96 -9.02
CA LEU A 244 -15.95 -30.55 -7.93
C LEU A 244 -16.80 -30.64 -6.66
N ALA A 245 -17.62 -29.63 -6.42
CA ALA A 245 -18.61 -29.66 -5.36
C ALA A 245 -19.61 -30.83 -5.56
N ASN A 246 -20.16 -31.01 -6.77
CA ASN A 246 -21.06 -32.12 -7.06
C ASN A 246 -20.40 -33.49 -6.82
N GLU A 247 -19.18 -33.69 -7.29
CA GLU A 247 -18.42 -34.92 -7.05
C GLU A 247 -18.26 -35.18 -5.56
N ARG A 248 -17.79 -34.19 -4.78
CA ARG A 248 -17.67 -34.30 -3.31
C ARG A 248 -19.01 -34.56 -2.62
N ILE A 249 -20.10 -34.00 -3.14
CA ILE A 249 -21.46 -34.24 -2.63
C ILE A 249 -21.85 -35.69 -2.87
N GLU A 250 -21.67 -36.23 -4.07
CA GLU A 250 -21.94 -37.64 -4.41
C GLU A 250 -21.10 -38.59 -3.55
N ASP A 251 -19.83 -38.26 -3.38
CA ASP A 251 -18.88 -39.00 -2.55
C ASP A 251 -19.28 -39.03 -1.06
N ALA A 252 -19.80 -37.92 -0.54
CA ALA A 252 -20.31 -37.83 0.83
C ALA A 252 -21.71 -38.48 0.98
N ILE A 253 -22.52 -38.52 -0.08
CA ILE A 253 -23.76 -39.30 -0.15
C ILE A 253 -23.46 -40.79 -0.10
N ALA A 254 -22.47 -41.26 -0.88
CA ALA A 254 -22.03 -42.65 -0.89
C ALA A 254 -21.50 -43.09 0.50
N ARG A 255 -20.78 -42.22 1.19
CA ARG A 255 -20.33 -42.42 2.58
C ARG A 255 -21.46 -42.33 3.62
N GLY A 256 -22.68 -41.99 3.22
CA GLY A 256 -23.83 -41.87 4.11
C GLY A 256 -23.81 -40.67 5.06
N GLN A 257 -22.92 -39.69 4.86
CA GLN A 257 -22.76 -38.52 5.73
C GLN A 257 -24.03 -37.66 5.77
N PHE A 258 -24.83 -37.65 4.69
CA PHE A 258 -26.10 -36.94 4.59
C PHE A 258 -27.28 -37.60 5.32
N ARG A 259 -27.10 -38.79 5.93
CA ARG A 259 -28.19 -39.47 6.66
C ARG A 259 -28.43 -38.88 8.05
N ASN A 260 -27.38 -38.38 8.72
CA ASN A 260 -27.43 -37.88 10.11
C ASN A 260 -27.31 -36.35 10.24
N ILE A 261 -27.50 -35.60 9.15
CA ILE A 261 -27.52 -34.14 9.24
C ILE A 261 -28.89 -33.66 9.75
N GLN A 262 -28.89 -32.77 10.73
CA GLN A 262 -30.12 -32.09 11.15
C GLN A 262 -30.67 -31.26 9.99
N ARG A 263 -31.88 -31.59 9.52
CA ARG A 263 -32.54 -30.91 8.39
C ARG A 263 -33.39 -29.76 8.90
N GLY A 264 -33.22 -28.58 8.34
CA GLY A 264 -34.03 -27.40 8.66
C GLY A 264 -33.42 -26.13 8.07
N LYS A 265 -34.25 -25.11 7.87
CA LYS A 265 -33.81 -23.83 7.29
C LYS A 265 -32.93 -23.10 8.31
N GLY A 266 -31.67 -22.85 7.96
CA GLY A 266 -30.68 -22.18 8.83
C GLY A 266 -29.87 -23.11 9.72
N ILE A 267 -30.13 -24.42 9.71
CA ILE A 267 -29.33 -25.42 10.43
C ILE A 267 -28.13 -25.80 9.55
N ASN A 268 -26.91 -25.73 10.08
CA ASN A 268 -25.63 -25.92 9.36
C ASN A 268 -25.30 -24.89 8.27
N THR A 269 -26.04 -23.78 8.20
CA THR A 269 -25.71 -22.65 7.31
C THR A 269 -25.40 -21.44 8.17
N GLU A 270 -24.15 -21.32 8.61
CA GLU A 270 -23.66 -20.07 9.18
C GLU A 270 -23.63 -19.02 8.06
N ARG A 271 -24.55 -18.05 8.13
CA ARG A 271 -24.55 -16.95 7.19
C ARG A 271 -23.39 -16.04 7.58
N ASP A 272 -22.31 -16.12 6.82
CA ASP A 272 -21.21 -15.18 6.96
C ASP A 272 -21.72 -13.75 6.72
N HIS A 273 -21.87 -12.96 7.78
CA HIS A 273 -22.40 -11.59 7.70
C HIS A 273 -21.55 -10.71 6.76
N ASN A 274 -20.24 -10.96 6.75
CA ASN A 274 -19.26 -10.25 5.92
C ASN A 274 -19.41 -10.57 4.42
N ALA A 275 -19.89 -11.76 4.05
CA ALA A 275 -20.13 -12.13 2.65
C ALA A 275 -21.25 -11.30 2.01
N SER A 276 -22.16 -10.77 2.83
CA SER A 276 -23.23 -9.86 2.38
C SER A 276 -22.89 -8.38 2.55
N SER A 277 -21.68 -8.05 3.01
CA SER A 277 -21.31 -6.66 3.22
C SER A 277 -21.09 -5.96 1.86
N PRO A 278 -21.71 -4.78 1.62
CA PRO A 278 -21.50 -4.01 0.39
C PRO A 278 -20.10 -3.39 0.26
N TYR A 279 -19.32 -3.41 1.34
CA TYR A 279 -18.04 -2.72 1.48
C TYR A 279 -16.83 -3.63 1.25
N ILE A 280 -17.02 -4.95 1.18
CA ILE A 280 -15.96 -5.92 0.95
C ILE A 280 -16.21 -6.56 -0.41
N ASP A 281 -15.18 -6.60 -1.27
CA ASP A 281 -15.31 -7.29 -2.55
C ASP A 281 -15.38 -8.81 -2.31
N THR A 282 -16.16 -9.49 -3.14
CA THR A 282 -16.24 -10.95 -3.20
C THR A 282 -14.86 -11.59 -3.33
N THR A 283 -13.93 -10.97 -4.08
CA THR A 283 -12.56 -11.45 -4.24
C THR A 283 -11.76 -11.32 -2.94
N GLU A 284 -11.75 -10.14 -2.31
CA GLU A 284 -11.06 -9.87 -1.04
C GLU A 284 -11.60 -10.76 0.09
N TYR A 285 -12.93 -10.92 0.15
CA TYR A 285 -13.58 -11.82 1.09
C TYR A 285 -13.12 -13.27 0.91
N LEU A 286 -13.12 -13.77 -0.33
CA LEU A 286 -12.68 -15.14 -0.63
C LEU A 286 -11.20 -15.32 -0.36
N LEU A 287 -10.35 -14.37 -0.72
CA LEU A 287 -8.91 -14.39 -0.43
C LEU A 287 -8.64 -14.47 1.07
N ASN A 288 -9.26 -13.59 1.87
CA ASN A 288 -9.10 -13.62 3.33
C ASN A 288 -9.62 -14.93 3.93
N LYS A 289 -10.72 -15.45 3.41
CA LYS A 289 -11.27 -16.74 3.84
C LYS A 289 -10.37 -17.92 3.46
N ILE A 290 -9.71 -17.86 2.31
CA ILE A 290 -8.72 -18.86 1.88
C ILE A 290 -7.50 -18.80 2.79
N ILE A 291 -6.97 -17.62 3.09
CA ILE A 291 -5.85 -17.43 4.03
C ILE A 291 -6.18 -18.02 5.40
N GLN A 292 -7.40 -17.75 5.91
CA GLN A 292 -7.85 -18.28 7.20
C GLN A 292 -8.09 -19.79 7.20
N LYS A 293 -8.61 -20.37 6.10
CA LYS A 293 -9.01 -21.79 6.05
C LYS A 293 -7.93 -22.75 5.58
N GLN A 294 -7.05 -22.31 4.68
CA GLN A 294 -6.01 -23.16 4.11
C GLN A 294 -4.68 -23.05 4.87
N GLU A 295 -4.62 -22.24 5.94
CA GLU A 295 -3.40 -21.91 6.69
C GLU A 295 -2.24 -21.42 5.78
N VAL A 296 -2.56 -20.99 4.56
CA VAL A 296 -1.59 -20.50 3.59
C VAL A 296 -1.20 -19.10 4.02
N THR A 297 0.03 -19.02 4.52
CA THR A 297 0.62 -17.78 4.98
C THR A 297 1.21 -17.06 3.76
N PRO A 298 0.95 -15.75 3.57
CA PRO A 298 1.59 -14.98 2.52
C PRO A 298 3.12 -15.15 2.52
N PRO A 299 3.79 -15.20 1.35
CA PRO A 299 5.23 -15.47 1.26
C PRO A 299 6.10 -14.53 2.11
N TRP A 300 5.71 -13.26 2.27
CA TRP A 300 6.44 -12.31 3.09
C TRP A 300 6.34 -12.62 4.60
N ILE A 301 5.21 -13.14 5.08
CA ILE A 301 5.06 -13.58 6.47
C ILE A 301 5.86 -14.87 6.70
N GLU A 302 5.89 -15.78 5.73
CA GLU A 302 6.75 -16.98 5.81
C GLU A 302 8.21 -16.57 5.95
N LYS A 303 8.66 -15.59 5.15
CA LYS A 303 10.02 -15.04 5.25
C LYS A 303 10.27 -14.34 6.58
N GLN A 304 9.30 -13.58 7.11
CA GLN A 304 9.42 -13.00 8.45
C GLN A 304 9.53 -14.07 9.54
N GLN A 305 8.74 -15.14 9.46
CA GLN A 305 8.82 -16.26 10.40
C GLN A 305 10.16 -17.00 10.28
N GLU A 306 10.68 -17.16 9.07
CA GLU A 306 12.00 -17.75 8.81
C GLU A 306 13.10 -16.91 9.47
N VAL A 307 13.11 -15.60 9.24
CA VAL A 307 14.05 -14.67 9.89
C VAL A 307 13.91 -14.72 11.40
N ALA A 308 12.69 -14.70 11.95
CA ALA A 308 12.47 -14.81 13.39
C ALA A 308 13.03 -16.13 13.96
N LYS A 309 12.82 -17.25 13.27
CA LYS A 309 13.37 -18.56 13.64
C LYS A 309 14.90 -18.58 13.57
N GLU A 310 15.50 -17.88 12.62
CA GLU A 310 16.96 -17.75 12.52
C GLU A 310 17.54 -16.86 13.63
N VAL A 311 16.91 -15.73 13.92
CA VAL A 311 17.25 -14.87 15.05
C VAL A 311 17.17 -15.66 16.36
N ASP A 312 16.14 -16.47 16.56
CA ASP A 312 16.01 -17.31 17.75
C ASP A 312 17.09 -18.40 17.82
N ARG A 313 17.42 -19.04 16.69
CA ARG A 313 18.53 -19.99 16.61
C ARG A 313 19.86 -19.31 16.96
N PHE A 314 20.11 -18.12 16.43
CA PHE A 314 21.29 -17.32 16.73
C PHE A 314 21.35 -16.93 18.22
N ARG A 315 20.26 -16.39 18.78
CA ARG A 315 20.16 -16.06 20.22
C ARG A 315 20.36 -17.29 21.12
N ARG A 316 19.91 -18.47 20.72
CA ARG A 316 20.15 -19.71 21.46
C ARG A 316 21.63 -20.11 21.41
N ARG A 317 22.28 -20.03 20.24
CA ARG A 317 23.73 -20.27 20.08
C ARG A 317 24.56 -19.30 20.91
N LEU A 318 24.28 -17.99 20.81
CA LEU A 318 24.94 -16.98 21.63
C LEU A 318 24.78 -17.27 23.13
N ARG A 319 23.57 -17.62 23.58
CA ARG A 319 23.35 -17.99 24.99
C ARG A 319 24.13 -19.23 25.40
N SER A 320 24.25 -20.25 24.55
CA SER A 320 25.05 -21.44 24.87
C SER A 320 26.54 -21.14 24.89
N ASP A 321 27.03 -20.34 23.94
CA ASP A 321 28.44 -19.98 23.83
C ASP A 321 28.85 -19.08 25.00
N TRP A 322 28.01 -18.11 25.34
CA TRP A 322 28.17 -17.28 26.54
C TRP A 322 28.17 -18.12 27.81
N LYS A 323 27.23 -19.07 27.98
CA LYS A 323 27.24 -19.98 29.14
C LYS A 323 28.54 -20.77 29.24
N ARG A 324 29.05 -21.31 28.13
CA ARG A 324 30.34 -22.03 28.10
C ARG A 324 31.50 -21.10 28.46
N HIS A 325 31.48 -19.88 27.94
CA HIS A 325 32.49 -18.87 28.22
C HIS A 325 32.48 -18.47 29.71
N ALA A 326 31.32 -18.10 30.24
CA ALA A 326 31.12 -17.73 31.64
C ALA A 326 31.57 -18.84 32.61
N VAL A 327 31.22 -20.10 32.34
CA VAL A 327 31.69 -21.24 33.15
C VAL A 327 33.22 -21.35 33.10
N ARG A 328 33.84 -21.16 31.93
CA ARG A 328 35.31 -21.20 31.80
C ARG A 328 36.00 -20.09 32.59
N LEU A 329 35.43 -18.88 32.65
CA LEU A 329 35.95 -17.77 33.46
C LEU A 329 35.83 -18.04 34.96
N ILE A 330 34.67 -18.55 35.39
CA ILE A 330 34.46 -18.89 36.80
C ILE A 330 35.38 -20.04 37.23
N ALA A 331 35.66 -20.98 36.31
CA ALA A 331 36.60 -22.07 36.52
C ALA A 331 38.07 -21.62 36.50
N SER A 332 38.46 -20.69 35.61
CA SER A 332 39.84 -20.19 35.52
C SER A 332 40.28 -19.44 36.79
N GLN A 333 39.32 -18.90 37.55
CA GLN A 333 39.57 -18.28 38.86
C GLN A 333 39.90 -19.30 39.98
N GLY A 334 39.87 -20.61 39.69
CA GLY A 334 40.30 -21.69 40.60
C GLY A 334 39.37 -21.95 41.79
N GLY A 335 39.62 -23.02 42.57
CA GLY A 335 38.86 -23.37 43.78
C GLY A 335 37.91 -24.58 43.65
N SER A 336 37.25 -24.96 44.75
CA SER A 336 36.33 -26.10 44.78
C SER A 336 35.06 -25.86 43.96
N LEU A 337 34.38 -26.93 43.53
CA LEU A 337 33.13 -26.85 42.77
C LEU A 337 32.06 -26.02 43.51
N GLU A 338 31.95 -26.17 44.83
CA GLU A 338 31.01 -25.42 45.65
C GLU A 338 31.31 -23.92 45.66
N SER A 339 32.59 -23.54 45.76
CA SER A 339 33.03 -22.14 45.65
C SER A 339 32.72 -21.55 44.28
N GLN A 340 32.90 -22.33 43.20
CA GLN A 340 32.54 -21.91 41.84
C GLN A 340 31.03 -21.65 41.70
N ILE A 341 30.19 -22.54 42.25
CA ILE A 341 28.73 -22.37 42.27
C ILE A 341 28.34 -21.12 43.07
N GLN A 342 28.98 -20.89 44.23
CA GLN A 342 28.69 -19.74 45.08
C GLN A 342 29.09 -18.41 44.39
N ARG A 343 30.21 -18.39 43.65
CA ARG A 343 30.58 -17.25 42.80
C ARG A 343 29.60 -17.05 41.64
N ALA A 344 29.18 -18.12 40.95
CA ALA A 344 28.18 -18.04 39.89
C ALA A 344 26.85 -17.43 40.39
N ARG A 345 26.42 -17.83 41.60
CA ARG A 345 25.25 -17.23 42.28
C ARG A 345 25.48 -15.75 42.61
N GLY A 346 26.69 -15.38 43.08
CA GLY A 346 27.08 -13.98 43.30
C GLY A 346 26.99 -13.12 42.04
N TYR A 347 27.52 -13.62 40.91
CA TYR A 347 27.41 -12.95 39.60
C TYR A 347 25.96 -12.82 39.14
N ALA A 348 25.14 -13.86 39.29
CA ALA A 348 23.71 -13.80 38.95
C ALA A 348 22.97 -12.73 39.78
N ALA A 349 23.26 -12.65 41.09
CA ALA A 349 22.72 -11.60 41.94
C ALA A 349 23.19 -10.20 41.52
N ALA A 350 24.43 -10.06 41.04
CA ALA A 350 24.94 -8.80 40.50
C ALA A 350 24.20 -8.33 39.25
N GLU A 351 23.92 -9.24 38.31
CA GLU A 351 23.15 -8.92 37.09
C GLU A 351 21.68 -8.55 37.40
N VAL A 352 21.04 -9.21 38.38
CA VAL A 352 19.68 -8.84 38.82
C VAL A 352 19.66 -7.42 39.39
N ARG A 353 20.65 -7.05 40.21
CA ARG A 353 20.78 -5.67 40.73
C ARG A 353 20.92 -4.66 39.59
N LEU A 354 21.74 -4.96 38.58
CA LEU A 354 21.94 -4.09 37.42
C LEU A 354 20.67 -3.95 36.57
N GLY A 355 19.97 -5.06 36.30
CA GLY A 355 18.72 -5.05 35.54
C GLY A 355 17.61 -4.25 36.21
N ASN A 356 17.49 -4.34 37.54
CA ASN A 356 16.53 -3.56 38.31
C ASN A 356 16.83 -2.05 38.26
N ASN A 357 18.11 -1.65 38.27
CA ASN A 357 18.49 -0.25 38.10
C ASN A 357 18.08 0.30 36.72
N GLY A 358 18.17 -0.51 35.66
CA GLY A 358 17.70 -0.13 34.33
C GLY A 358 16.19 0.06 34.25
N GLN A 359 15.40 -0.83 34.86
CA GLN A 359 13.93 -0.70 34.88
C GLN A 359 13.47 0.50 35.70
N ASN A 360 14.14 0.81 36.81
CA ASN A 360 13.84 2.00 37.61
C ASN A 360 14.04 3.29 36.79
N THR A 361 15.02 3.35 35.87
CA THR A 361 15.20 4.51 34.97
C THR A 361 14.13 4.63 33.88
N SER A 362 13.58 3.51 33.38
CA SER A 362 12.46 3.53 32.42
C SER A 362 11.10 3.80 33.08
N HIS A 363 10.91 3.39 34.34
CA HIS A 363 9.69 3.65 35.10
C HIS A 363 9.65 5.03 35.77
N THR A 364 10.79 5.72 35.95
CA THR A 364 10.79 7.13 36.43
C THR A 364 10.19 8.14 35.45
N ALA A 365 9.83 7.74 34.23
CA ALA A 365 9.08 8.58 33.29
C ALA A 365 7.55 8.41 33.39
N GLU A 366 7.04 7.37 34.06
CA GLU A 366 5.61 7.13 34.20
C GLU A 366 5.23 6.67 35.61
N THR A 367 4.75 7.64 36.39
CA THR A 367 3.82 7.50 37.52
C THR A 367 4.36 7.02 38.88
N ASN A 368 4.17 7.90 39.87
CA ASN A 368 3.94 7.56 41.28
C ASN A 368 2.83 6.48 41.38
N ALA A 369 3.20 5.22 41.58
CA ALA A 369 2.26 4.19 42.01
C ALA A 369 2.97 3.05 42.78
N LYS A 370 2.85 3.13 44.11
CA LYS A 370 2.63 2.04 45.07
C LYS A 370 3.46 0.75 44.91
N ALA A 371 4.47 0.64 45.79
CA ALA A 371 5.24 -0.59 46.03
C ALA A 371 4.33 -1.78 46.38
N PRO A 372 4.58 -2.98 45.82
CA PRO A 372 4.06 -4.22 46.37
C PRO A 372 5.06 -4.82 47.35
N GLU A 373 4.58 -5.06 48.57
CA GLU A 373 5.26 -5.81 49.62
C GLU A 373 5.49 -7.26 49.16
N SER A 374 6.76 -7.68 49.07
CA SER A 374 7.10 -9.08 48.89
C SER A 374 7.34 -9.74 50.25
N HIS A 375 6.45 -10.66 50.61
CA HIS A 375 6.58 -11.52 51.78
C HIS A 375 7.90 -12.31 51.74
N ASN A 376 8.65 -12.17 52.82
CA ASN A 376 9.84 -12.94 53.16
C ASN A 376 9.49 -14.42 53.36
N ASN A 377 10.05 -15.31 52.54
CA ASN A 377 10.27 -16.69 52.92
C ASN A 377 11.76 -16.90 53.18
N SER A 378 12.06 -16.96 54.47
CA SER A 378 13.33 -17.37 55.06
C SER A 378 13.65 -18.83 54.73
N SER A 379 14.68 -19.05 53.92
CA SER A 379 15.45 -20.29 53.93
C SER A 379 16.91 -20.01 53.56
N ALA A 380 17.77 -20.06 54.59
CA ALA A 380 19.23 -20.04 54.54
C ALA A 380 19.87 -18.90 53.72
N SER A 381 20.07 -17.75 54.37
CA SER A 381 20.99 -16.69 53.93
C SER A 381 22.44 -17.19 53.97
N GLN A 382 22.82 -18.00 52.99
CA GLN A 382 24.23 -18.12 52.60
C GLN A 382 24.67 -16.71 52.17
N HIS A 383 25.56 -16.09 52.92
CA HIS A 383 26.13 -14.78 52.59
C HIS A 383 26.77 -14.88 51.20
N LEU A 384 26.05 -14.42 50.17
CA LEU A 384 26.53 -14.46 48.80
C LEU A 384 27.67 -13.43 48.65
N PRO A 385 28.77 -13.77 47.98
CA PRO A 385 29.84 -12.82 47.73
C PRO A 385 29.29 -11.66 46.88
N SER A 386 29.49 -10.42 47.32
CA SER A 386 29.16 -9.23 46.53
C SER A 386 30.22 -9.03 45.46
N VAL A 387 29.97 -9.59 44.28
CA VAL A 387 30.86 -9.48 43.12
C VAL A 387 30.25 -8.48 42.11
N PRO A 388 31.06 -7.73 41.34
CA PRO A 388 30.55 -6.98 40.18
C PRO A 388 29.96 -7.91 39.11
N PRO A 389 29.17 -7.38 38.15
CA PRO A 389 28.66 -8.12 37.00
C PRO A 389 29.78 -8.86 36.26
N LEU A 390 29.48 -10.06 35.73
CA LEU A 390 30.50 -10.87 35.05
C LEU A 390 30.82 -10.24 33.68
N ARG A 391 32.04 -9.76 33.51
CA ARG A 391 32.54 -9.17 32.26
C ARG A 391 33.96 -9.66 31.96
N ASP A 392 34.22 -9.92 30.68
CA ASP A 392 35.50 -10.43 30.20
C ASP A 392 36.47 -9.25 30.02
N ALA A 393 37.78 -9.51 30.12
CA ALA A 393 38.77 -8.46 29.89
C ALA A 393 38.65 -7.86 28.49
N ASP A 394 38.32 -8.67 27.48
CA ASP A 394 38.12 -8.19 26.12
C ASP A 394 36.81 -7.41 25.95
N TYR A 395 35.75 -7.78 26.68
CA TYR A 395 34.52 -6.97 26.74
C TYR A 395 34.81 -5.57 27.30
N LEU A 396 35.57 -5.49 28.41
CA LEU A 396 35.92 -4.22 29.02
C LEU A 396 36.78 -3.34 28.10
N LYS A 397 37.71 -3.93 27.33
CA LYS A 397 38.49 -3.20 26.32
C LYS A 397 37.59 -2.64 25.22
N ILE A 398 36.62 -3.41 24.73
CA ILE A 398 35.69 -2.97 23.68
C ILE A 398 34.80 -1.83 24.19
N GLU A 399 34.26 -1.95 25.40
CA GLU A 399 33.48 -0.89 26.05
C GLU A 399 34.30 0.38 26.26
N GLN A 400 35.53 0.23 26.75
CA GLN A 400 36.44 1.35 26.94
C GLN A 400 36.73 2.06 25.60
N ALA A 401 36.97 1.33 24.52
CA ALA A 401 37.17 1.90 23.19
C ALA A 401 35.90 2.58 22.64
N TYR A 402 34.71 2.10 22.97
CA TYR A 402 33.45 2.72 22.57
C TYR A 402 33.17 4.03 23.33
N HIS A 403 33.46 4.04 24.63
CA HIS A 403 33.22 5.20 25.49
C HIS A 403 34.33 6.26 25.43
N ASN A 404 35.56 5.85 25.11
CA ASN A 404 36.71 6.73 24.93
C ASN A 404 37.32 6.50 23.54
N PRO A 405 36.74 7.08 22.47
CA PRO A 405 37.24 6.89 21.11
C PRO A 405 38.61 7.57 20.84
N ASP A 406 39.04 8.46 21.72
CA ASP A 406 40.24 9.30 21.57
C ASP A 406 41.46 8.82 22.39
N SER A 407 41.38 7.64 23.02
CA SER A 407 42.47 6.99 23.76
C SER A 407 42.92 5.71 23.07
#